data_AF-A0A2N1PYS5-F1
#
_entry.id   AF-A0A2N1PYS5-F1
#
_cell.length_a   1.000
_cell.length_b   1.000
_cell.length_c   1.000
_cell.angle_alpha   90.00
_cell.angle_beta   90.00
_cell.angle_gamma   90.00
#
_symmetry.space_group_name_H-M   'P 1'
#
loop_
_entity.id
_entity.type
_entity.pdbx_description
1 polymer ?
#
loop_
_entity_poly.entity_id
_entity_poly.type
_entity_poly.pdbx_seq_one_letter_code
_entity_poly.pdbx_strand_id
1 'polypeptide(L)'
;MISIYPDSADSSRIIHNEKIVIKVEVDTNPPLYANTEIKFRLLPFPYQVRVYDQSSLFAGKIHAVIARSWKNRVKGRDLYDYIYYLSLETKVNLKHLEERLKQTKSIEENVVLTRQLLIQILNNRFDHIDYELARFDVRPFIKEQSKIELWSSDFFKSITNDIKT
;
A
#
# COMPACT_ATOMS: atom_id res chain seq x y z
N MET A 1 -6.04 -1.98 -19.20
CA MET A 1 -4.87 -1.09 -19.41
C MET A 1 -5.28 -0.07 -20.44
N ILE A 2 -5.27 1.22 -20.09
CA ILE A 2 -5.56 2.28 -21.07
C ILE A 2 -4.22 2.60 -21.74
N SER A 3 -4.08 2.25 -23.01
CA SER A 3 -2.92 2.60 -23.83
C SER A 3 -3.37 3.65 -24.84
N ILE A 4 -2.88 4.88 -24.68
CA ILE A 4 -3.19 5.97 -25.60
C ILE A 4 -1.95 6.15 -26.47
N TYR A 5 -2.10 5.86 -27.76
CA TYR A 5 -1.08 6.15 -28.75
C TYR A 5 -1.45 7.46 -29.46
N PRO A 6 -0.46 8.29 -29.84
CA PRO A 6 -0.71 9.35 -30.82
C PRO A 6 -1.36 8.72 -32.05
N ASP A 7 -2.42 9.33 -32.57
CA ASP A 7 -3.16 8.91 -33.77
C ASP A 7 -4.02 7.63 -33.68
N SER A 8 -4.27 7.09 -32.47
CA SER A 8 -5.26 6.01 -32.33
C SER A 8 -6.69 6.55 -32.47
N ALA A 9 -7.64 5.74 -32.95
CA ALA A 9 -9.06 6.12 -32.97
C ALA A 9 -9.57 6.52 -31.56
N ASP A 10 -8.99 5.97 -30.50
CA ASP A 10 -9.30 6.31 -29.11
C ASP A 10 -8.80 7.71 -28.69
N SER A 11 -7.80 8.27 -29.36
CA SER A 11 -7.33 9.65 -29.10
C SER A 11 -8.44 10.69 -29.28
N SER A 12 -9.38 10.45 -30.22
CA SER A 12 -10.55 11.30 -30.45
C SER A 12 -11.58 11.27 -29.31
N ARG A 13 -11.52 10.26 -28.43
CA ARG A 13 -12.39 10.14 -27.24
C ARG A 13 -11.83 10.90 -26.03
N ILE A 14 -10.60 11.39 -26.11
CA ILE A 14 -9.97 12.17 -25.06
C ILE A 14 -10.51 13.59 -25.15
N ILE A 15 -11.13 14.06 -24.06
CA ILE A 15 -11.68 15.41 -23.98
C ILE A 15 -10.50 16.39 -24.13
N HIS A 16 -10.47 17.09 -25.27
CA HIS A 16 -9.50 18.15 -25.51
C HIS A 16 -9.70 19.22 -24.43
N ASN A 17 -8.67 19.46 -23.61
CA ASN A 17 -8.64 20.33 -22.43
C ASN A 17 -9.01 19.70 -21.07
N GLU A 18 -9.09 18.38 -20.95
CA GLU A 18 -9.12 17.75 -19.63
C GLU A 18 -7.78 17.97 -18.90
N LYS A 19 -7.84 18.60 -17.71
CA LYS A 19 -6.65 18.91 -16.92
C LYS A 19 -6.14 17.65 -16.21
N ILE A 20 -5.05 17.08 -16.71
CA ILE A 20 -4.31 16.02 -16.03
C ILE A 20 -3.29 16.65 -15.09
N VAL A 21 -3.34 16.30 -13.80
CA VAL A 21 -2.34 16.72 -12.81
C VAL A 21 -1.53 15.49 -12.38
N ILE A 22 -0.22 15.53 -12.63
CA ILE A 22 0.71 14.48 -12.19
C ILE A 22 1.47 15.00 -10.96
N LYS A 23 1.31 14.33 -9.82
CA LYS A 23 2.07 14.65 -8.61
C LYS A 23 3.29 13.75 -8.53
N VAL A 24 4.48 14.35 -8.49
CA VAL A 24 5.74 13.65 -8.28
C VAL A 24 6.25 14.02 -6.89
N GLU A 25 6.51 13.00 -6.08
CA GLU A 25 7.08 13.14 -4.73
C GLU A 25 8.45 12.45 -4.71
N VAL A 26 9.43 13.10 -4.09
CA VAL A 26 10.78 12.56 -3.92
C VAL A 26 11.08 12.53 -2.43
N ASP A 27 11.37 11.34 -1.92
CA ASP A 27 11.86 11.15 -0.56
C ASP A 27 13.40 11.27 -0.57
N THR A 28 13.91 12.32 0.08
CA THR A 28 15.35 12.59 0.16
C THR A 28 16.01 11.94 1.37
N ASN A 29 15.23 11.30 2.25
CA ASN A 29 15.74 10.58 3.42
C ASN A 29 15.01 9.22 3.57
N PRO A 30 15.12 8.33 2.57
CA PRO A 30 14.38 7.08 2.59
C PRO A 30 14.86 6.15 3.71
N PRO A 31 13.95 5.40 4.35
CA PRO A 31 14.33 4.40 5.35
C PRO A 31 15.15 3.27 4.74
N LEU A 32 16.09 2.74 5.53
CA LEU A 32 17.07 1.75 5.09
C LEU A 32 16.45 0.37 4.83
N TYR A 33 17.25 -0.53 4.25
CA TYR A 33 16.95 -1.95 4.01
C TYR A 33 15.83 -2.26 3.00
N ALA A 34 15.37 -1.26 2.23
CA ALA A 34 14.58 -1.54 1.04
C ALA A 34 15.44 -2.29 0.01
N ASN A 35 14.94 -3.40 -0.50
CA ASN A 35 15.50 -4.05 -1.67
C ASN A 35 14.86 -3.49 -2.94
N THR A 36 15.61 -3.54 -4.04
CA THR A 36 15.11 -3.09 -5.33
C THR A 36 15.38 -4.12 -6.41
N GLU A 37 14.57 -4.07 -7.45
CA GLU A 37 14.74 -4.89 -8.65
C GLU A 37 14.60 -4.02 -9.90
N ILE A 38 15.24 -4.46 -10.98
CA ILE A 38 15.07 -3.86 -12.31
C ILE A 38 13.95 -4.61 -13.02
N LYS A 39 12.92 -3.89 -13.46
CA LYS A 39 11.84 -4.42 -14.30
C LYS A 39 11.96 -3.84 -15.71
N PHE A 40 11.85 -4.70 -16.71
CA PHE A 40 11.72 -4.30 -18.11
C PHE A 40 10.23 -4.22 -18.50
N ARG A 41 9.88 -3.22 -19.30
CA ARG A 41 8.53 -2.98 -19.83
C ARG A 41 8.62 -2.59 -21.29
N LEU A 42 7.58 -2.91 -22.06
CA LEU A 42 7.57 -2.70 -23.51
C LEU A 42 6.71 -1.52 -23.94
N LEU A 43 5.81 -1.05 -23.08
CA LEU A 43 4.84 0.00 -23.39
C LEU A 43 5.03 1.22 -22.50
N PRO A 44 5.02 2.45 -23.04
CA PRO A 44 4.73 2.79 -24.44
C PRO A 44 5.89 2.56 -25.43
N PHE A 45 7.10 2.31 -24.92
CA PHE A 45 8.28 1.85 -25.67
C PHE A 45 9.14 0.98 -24.73
N PRO A 46 10.15 0.23 -25.20
CA PRO A 46 11.02 -0.55 -24.31
C PRO A 46 11.77 0.33 -23.31
N TYR A 47 11.56 0.10 -22.02
CA TYR A 47 12.30 0.77 -20.95
C TYR A 47 12.60 -0.18 -19.79
N GLN A 48 13.57 0.23 -18.97
CA GLN A 48 13.83 -0.37 -17.68
C GLN A 48 13.51 0.62 -16.56
N VAL A 49 13.00 0.11 -15.44
CA VAL A 49 12.73 0.90 -14.24
C VAL A 49 13.20 0.14 -13.01
N ARG A 50 13.86 0.85 -12.09
CA ARG A 50 14.18 0.31 -10.76
C ARG A 50 13.00 0.55 -9.84
N VAL A 51 12.49 -0.51 -9.24
CA VAL A 51 11.37 -0.48 -8.30
C VAL A 51 11.74 -1.23 -7.03
N TYR A 52 11.03 -0.95 -5.94
CA TYR A 52 11.13 -1.80 -4.75
C TYR A 52 10.64 -3.21 -5.08
N ASP A 53 11.28 -4.20 -4.46
CA ASP A 53 10.76 -5.56 -4.52
C ASP A 53 9.43 -5.68 -3.78
N GLN A 54 8.70 -6.77 -4.03
CA GLN A 54 7.37 -6.97 -3.47
C GLN A 54 7.37 -6.94 -1.93
N SER A 55 8.42 -7.51 -1.30
CA SER A 55 8.58 -7.54 0.15
C SER A 55 8.79 -6.15 0.77
N SER A 56 9.57 -5.28 0.13
CA SER A 56 9.81 -3.91 0.59
C SER A 56 8.62 -3.00 0.30
N LEU A 57 7.90 -3.23 -0.82
CA LEU A 57 6.62 -2.57 -1.08
C LEU A 57 5.59 -2.93 -0.01
N PHE A 58 5.48 -4.21 0.36
CA PHE A 58 4.53 -4.64 1.39
C PHE A 58 4.84 -4.03 2.75
N ALA A 59 6.12 -3.96 3.15
CA ALA A 59 6.55 -3.23 4.34
C ALA A 59 6.09 -1.75 4.31
N GLY A 60 6.20 -1.08 3.17
CA GLY A 60 5.65 0.27 3.00
C GLY A 60 4.13 0.37 3.16
N LYS A 61 3.37 -0.63 2.71
CA LYS A 61 1.91 -0.68 2.88
C LYS A 61 1.51 -0.94 4.34
N ILE A 62 2.19 -1.84 5.02
CA ILE A 62 1.98 -2.11 6.45
C ILE A 62 2.29 -0.85 7.27
N HIS A 63 3.39 -0.17 6.98
CA HIS A 63 3.71 1.10 7.61
C HIS A 63 2.61 2.14 7.42
N ALA A 64 2.03 2.24 6.22
CA ALA A 64 0.90 3.14 5.97
C ALA A 64 -0.33 2.79 6.82
N VAL A 65 -0.65 1.49 6.98
CA VAL A 65 -1.74 1.03 7.86
C VAL A 65 -1.50 1.45 9.31
N ILE A 66 -0.28 1.26 9.82
CA ILE A 66 0.08 1.51 11.22
C ILE A 66 0.22 3.02 11.52
N ALA A 67 1.03 3.72 10.72
CA ALA A 67 1.58 5.03 11.09
C ALA A 67 0.79 6.22 10.52
N ARG A 68 -0.11 6.03 9.53
CA ARG A 68 -0.94 7.15 9.05
C ARG A 68 -2.11 7.41 10.00
N SER A 69 -1.93 8.35 10.90
CA SER A 69 -2.97 8.97 11.72
C SER A 69 -3.25 10.39 11.23
N TRP A 70 -3.93 10.52 10.08
CA TRP A 70 -4.31 11.84 9.58
C TRP A 70 -5.56 12.35 10.31
N LYS A 71 -5.37 12.83 11.54
CA LYS A 71 -6.28 13.53 12.49
C LYS A 71 -7.71 13.01 12.69
N ASN A 72 -8.43 12.53 11.67
CA ASN A 72 -9.74 11.85 11.71
C ASN A 72 -10.08 11.06 10.41
N ARG A 73 -9.23 11.04 9.36
CA ARG A 73 -9.55 10.38 8.08
C ARG A 73 -8.98 8.97 8.01
N VAL A 74 -9.87 7.98 7.90
CA VAL A 74 -9.50 6.60 7.54
C VAL A 74 -9.23 6.51 6.03
N LYS A 75 -8.11 5.89 5.66
CA LYS A 75 -7.72 5.68 4.25
C LYS A 75 -7.89 4.20 3.89
N GLY A 76 -9.08 3.81 3.48
CA GLY A 76 -9.40 2.41 3.19
C GLY A 76 -8.53 1.79 2.10
N ARG A 77 -7.96 2.57 1.17
CA ARG A 77 -7.02 2.03 0.16
C ARG A 77 -5.79 1.38 0.78
N ASP A 78 -5.33 1.83 1.95
CA ASP A 78 -4.18 1.20 2.63
C ASP A 78 -4.54 -0.23 3.11
N LEU A 79 -5.79 -0.45 3.54
CA LEU A 79 -6.32 -1.77 3.88
C LEU A 79 -6.53 -2.66 2.65
N TYR A 80 -6.95 -2.07 1.53
CA TYR A 80 -7.10 -2.78 0.27
C TYR A 80 -5.75 -3.32 -0.21
N ASP A 81 -4.71 -2.47 -0.18
CA ASP A 81 -3.35 -2.88 -0.51
C ASP A 81 -2.84 -3.96 0.46
N TYR A 82 -3.12 -3.85 1.76
CA TYR A 82 -2.74 -4.86 2.74
C TYR A 82 -3.30 -6.25 2.39
N ILE A 83 -4.61 -6.35 2.10
CA ILE A 83 -5.25 -7.60 1.67
C ILE A 83 -4.61 -8.11 0.37
N TYR A 84 -4.36 -7.21 -0.59
CA TYR A 84 -3.75 -7.58 -1.86
C TYR A 84 -2.40 -8.28 -1.67
N TYR A 85 -1.49 -7.70 -0.88
CA TYR A 85 -0.18 -8.30 -0.64
C TYR A 85 -0.26 -9.61 0.17
N LEU A 86 -1.19 -9.73 1.13
CA LEU A 86 -1.46 -10.99 1.83
C LEU A 86 -1.97 -12.07 0.86
N SER A 87 -2.86 -11.73 -0.07
CA SER A 87 -3.41 -12.68 -1.05
C SER A 87 -2.35 -13.23 -2.01
N LEU A 88 -1.23 -12.51 -2.18
CA LEU A 88 -0.06 -12.95 -2.95
C LEU A 88 0.95 -13.73 -2.09
N GLU A 89 0.63 -14.01 -0.82
CA GLU A 89 1.53 -14.63 0.16
C GLU A 89 2.88 -13.92 0.30
N THR A 90 2.88 -12.60 0.13
CA THR A 90 4.12 -11.80 0.13
C THR A 90 4.78 -11.84 1.51
N LYS A 91 6.07 -12.18 1.55
CA LYS A 91 6.87 -12.02 2.78
C LYS A 91 7.14 -10.55 3.05
N VAL A 92 6.93 -10.09 4.28
CA VAL A 92 7.24 -8.73 4.72
C VAL A 92 8.74 -8.59 4.90
N ASN A 93 9.35 -7.55 4.30
CA ASN A 93 10.69 -7.15 4.69
C ASN A 93 10.66 -6.48 6.08
N LEU A 94 10.80 -7.28 7.15
CA LEU A 94 10.72 -6.79 8.53
C LEU A 94 11.76 -5.72 8.87
N LYS A 95 12.99 -5.87 8.37
CA LYS A 95 14.06 -4.88 8.63
C LYS A 95 13.69 -3.52 8.04
N HIS A 96 13.18 -3.50 6.81
CA HIS A 96 12.72 -2.26 6.20
C HIS A 96 11.51 -1.65 6.93
N LEU A 97 10.57 -2.50 7.39
CA LEU A 97 9.42 -2.04 8.15
C LEU A 97 9.83 -1.46 9.51
N GLU A 98 10.78 -2.08 10.20
CA GLU A 98 11.32 -1.59 11.49
C GLU A 98 11.89 -0.18 11.33
N GLU A 99 12.78 0.04 10.36
CA GLU A 99 13.36 1.36 10.08
C GLU A 99 12.30 2.40 9.76
N ARG A 100 11.28 2.04 8.97
CA ARG A 100 10.15 2.93 8.69
C ARG A 100 9.42 3.36 9.95
N LEU A 101 9.12 2.40 10.83
CA LEU A 101 8.38 2.65 12.07
C LEU A 101 9.21 3.49 13.05
N LYS A 102 10.52 3.24 13.15
CA LYS A 102 11.45 4.07 13.96
C LYS A 102 11.57 5.48 13.43
N GLN A 103 11.80 5.63 12.12
CA GLN A 103 11.90 6.92 11.46
C GLN A 103 10.64 7.78 11.64
N THR A 104 9.45 7.18 11.66
CA THR A 104 8.18 7.88 11.95
C THR A 104 7.78 7.89 13.42
N LYS A 105 8.64 7.42 14.33
CA LYS A 105 8.41 7.35 15.77
C LYS A 105 7.15 6.58 16.16
N SER A 106 6.79 5.60 15.35
CA SER A 106 5.67 4.66 15.61
C SER A 106 6.08 3.53 16.54
N ILE A 107 7.38 3.26 16.66
CA ILE A 107 8.00 2.43 17.70
C ILE A 107 9.26 3.15 18.20
N GLU A 108 9.76 2.76 19.37
CA GLU A 108 11.00 3.31 19.94
C GLU A 108 12.25 2.78 19.22
N GLU A 109 13.34 3.55 19.24
CA GLU A 109 14.57 3.26 18.48
C GLU A 109 15.26 1.95 18.90
N ASN A 110 15.13 1.58 20.18
CA ASN A 110 15.68 0.37 20.79
C ASN A 110 14.80 -0.87 20.58
N VAL A 111 13.59 -0.73 20.02
CA VAL A 111 12.69 -1.85 19.77
C VAL A 111 13.17 -2.64 18.56
N VAL A 112 13.15 -3.97 18.69
CA VAL A 112 13.34 -4.90 17.56
C VAL A 112 11.98 -5.42 17.12
N LEU A 113 11.65 -5.24 15.85
CA LEU A 113 10.37 -5.63 15.28
C LEU A 113 10.37 -7.12 14.95
N THR A 114 9.80 -7.91 15.86
CA THR A 114 9.52 -9.33 15.61
C THR A 114 8.19 -9.52 14.89
N ARG A 115 7.98 -10.68 14.27
CA ARG A 115 6.67 -11.05 13.70
C ARG A 115 5.54 -10.96 14.74
N GLN A 116 5.79 -11.43 15.97
CA GLN A 116 4.81 -11.40 17.05
C GLN A 116 4.44 -9.96 17.42
N LEU A 117 5.44 -9.09 17.58
CA LEU A 117 5.21 -7.68 17.87
C LEU A 117 4.47 -6.97 16.71
N LEU A 118 4.81 -7.29 15.46
CA LEU A 118 4.09 -6.77 14.30
C LEU A 118 2.61 -7.14 14.33
N ILE A 119 2.28 -8.41 14.59
CA ILE A 119 0.89 -8.86 14.71
C ILE A 119 0.17 -8.12 15.84
N GLN A 120 0.82 -7.92 16.98
CA GLN A 120 0.24 -7.16 18.10
C GLN A 120 -0.06 -5.71 17.72
N ILE A 121 0.88 -5.00 17.09
CA ILE A 121 0.71 -3.62 16.63
C ILE A 121 -0.44 -3.53 15.62
N LEU A 122 -0.48 -4.45 14.65
CA LEU A 122 -1.54 -4.48 13.64
C LEU A 122 -2.91 -4.79 14.25
N ASN A 123 -3.01 -5.76 15.15
CA ASN A 123 -4.26 -6.09 15.82
C ASN A 123 -4.80 -4.91 16.62
N ASN A 124 -3.93 -4.22 17.37
CA ASN A 124 -4.31 -2.99 18.07
C ASN A 124 -4.78 -1.92 17.07
N ARG A 125 -4.08 -1.75 15.95
CA ARG A 125 -4.50 -0.80 14.92
C ARG A 125 -5.88 -1.14 14.36
N PHE A 126 -6.15 -2.39 14.02
CA PHE A 126 -7.41 -2.84 13.43
C PHE A 126 -8.62 -2.67 14.36
N ASP A 127 -8.41 -2.65 15.68
CA ASP A 127 -9.47 -2.34 16.65
C ASP A 127 -9.95 -0.89 16.60
N HIS A 128 -9.11 0.02 16.12
CA HIS A 128 -9.38 1.46 16.17
C HIS A 128 -9.73 2.04 14.79
N ILE A 129 -10.02 1.19 13.81
CA ILE A 129 -10.42 1.62 12.46
C ILE A 129 -11.94 1.76 12.38
N ASP A 130 -12.40 2.91 11.88
CA ASP A 130 -13.76 3.05 11.37
C ASP A 130 -13.87 2.39 9.98
N TYR A 131 -14.43 1.19 9.95
CA TYR A 131 -14.56 0.40 8.73
C TYR A 131 -15.62 0.94 7.75
N GLU A 132 -16.61 1.71 8.22
CA GLU A 132 -17.56 2.36 7.32
C GLU A 132 -16.87 3.46 6.51
N LEU A 133 -16.07 4.30 7.18
CA LEU A 133 -15.25 5.30 6.50
C LEU A 133 -14.19 4.66 5.60
N ALA A 134 -13.59 3.53 6.02
CA ALA A 134 -12.66 2.78 5.19
C ALA A 134 -13.32 2.32 3.89
N ARG A 135 -14.50 1.68 3.97
CA ARG A 135 -15.28 1.25 2.81
C ARG A 135 -15.61 2.43 1.89
N PHE A 136 -16.06 3.54 2.47
CA PHE A 136 -16.40 4.74 1.70
C PHE A 136 -15.22 5.31 0.89
N ASP A 137 -14.00 5.32 1.45
CA ASP A 137 -12.78 5.77 0.73
C ASP A 137 -12.41 4.87 -0.46
N VAL A 138 -12.88 3.62 -0.50
CA VAL A 138 -12.54 2.61 -1.53
C VAL A 138 -13.64 2.42 -2.57
N ARG A 139 -14.91 2.57 -2.20
CA ARG A 139 -16.08 2.39 -3.09
C ARG A 139 -15.93 2.99 -4.49
N PRO A 140 -15.42 4.22 -4.68
CA PRO A 140 -15.28 4.81 -6.02
C PRO A 140 -14.30 4.09 -6.96
N PHE A 141 -13.42 3.25 -6.41
CA PHE A 141 -12.31 2.62 -7.15
C PHE A 141 -12.53 1.15 -7.47
N ILE A 142 -13.61 0.54 -6.95
CA ILE A 142 -13.88 -0.89 -7.10
C ILE A 142 -15.21 -1.13 -7.82
N LYS A 143 -15.25 -2.16 -8.66
CA LYS A 143 -16.49 -2.56 -9.37
C LYS A 143 -17.43 -3.39 -8.48
N GLU A 144 -16.87 -4.32 -7.72
CA GLU A 144 -17.62 -5.25 -6.86
C GLU A 144 -17.50 -4.82 -5.40
N GLN A 145 -18.56 -4.21 -4.86
CA GLN A 145 -18.57 -3.73 -3.48
C GLN A 145 -18.59 -4.87 -2.44
N SER A 146 -19.04 -6.07 -2.83
CA SER A 146 -18.99 -7.27 -1.99
C SER A 146 -17.58 -7.60 -1.47
N LYS A 147 -16.53 -7.19 -2.20
CA LYS A 147 -15.12 -7.39 -1.81
C LYS A 147 -14.72 -6.64 -0.53
N ILE A 148 -15.49 -5.64 -0.12
CA ILE A 148 -15.20 -4.82 1.07
C ILE A 148 -16.27 -4.95 2.16
N GLU A 149 -17.31 -5.77 1.96
CA GLU A 149 -18.38 -6.00 2.93
C GLU A 149 -17.88 -6.72 4.19
N LEU A 150 -16.95 -7.67 4.03
CA LEU A 150 -16.37 -8.43 5.13
C LEU A 150 -15.38 -7.62 5.99
N TRP A 151 -15.11 -6.36 5.66
CA TRP A 151 -14.12 -5.57 6.39
C TRP A 151 -14.59 -5.25 7.81
N SER A 152 -13.92 -5.86 8.78
CA SER A 152 -14.13 -5.69 10.22
C SER A 152 -12.82 -5.93 10.97
N SER A 153 -12.74 -5.53 12.23
CA SER A 153 -11.55 -5.80 13.07
C SER A 153 -11.22 -7.29 13.09
N ASP A 154 -12.23 -8.15 13.32
CA ASP A 154 -12.05 -9.60 13.37
C ASP A 154 -11.54 -10.17 12.05
N PHE A 155 -12.04 -9.69 10.92
CA PHE A 155 -11.56 -10.11 9.60
C PHE A 155 -10.07 -9.77 9.42
N PHE A 156 -9.68 -8.52 9.67
CA PHE A 156 -8.29 -8.10 9.48
C PHE A 156 -7.34 -8.78 10.48
N LYS A 157 -7.75 -8.95 11.73
CA LYS A 157 -6.99 -9.72 12.73
C LYS A 157 -6.80 -11.17 12.32
N SER A 158 -7.85 -11.80 11.81
CA SER A 158 -7.81 -13.20 11.37
C SER A 158 -6.76 -13.41 10.27
N ILE A 159 -6.85 -12.65 9.16
CA ILE A 159 -5.90 -12.78 8.04
C ILE A 159 -4.47 -12.36 8.39
N THR A 160 -4.31 -11.54 9.43
CA THR A 160 -2.98 -11.09 9.91
C THR A 160 -2.20 -12.21 10.57
N ASN A 161 -2.87 -13.23 11.10
CA ASN A 161 -2.19 -14.39 11.68
C ASN A 161 -1.39 -15.18 10.65
N ASP A 162 -1.71 -15.07 9.37
CA ASP A 162 -1.04 -15.77 8.26
C ASP A 162 0.12 -14.96 7.67
N ILE A 163 0.43 -13.78 8.22
CA ILE A 163 1.48 -12.90 7.68
C ILE A 163 2.84 -13.62 7.67
N LYS A 164 3.49 -13.63 6.50
CA LYS A 164 4.82 -14.21 6.32
C LYS A 164 5.87 -13.11 6.46
N THR A 165 6.94 -13.38 7.19
CA THR A 165 8.05 -12.43 7.46
C THR A 165 9.38 -13.06 7.09
#